data_AF-A0A428U7Y4-F1
#
_entry.id   AF-A0A428U7Y4-F1
#
_cell.length_a   1.000
_cell.length_b   1.000
_cell.length_c   1.000
_cell.angle_alpha   90.00
_cell.angle_beta   90.00
_cell.angle_gamma   90.00
#
_symmetry.space_group_name_H-M   'P 1'
#
loop_
_entity.id
_entity.type
_entity.pdbx_description
1 polymer ?
#
loop_
_entity_poly.entity_id
_entity_poly.type
_entity_poly.pdbx_seq_one_letter_code
_entity_poly.pdbx_strand_id
1 'polypeptide(L)'
;MRLLNIESGALEEFPDETLVSYAILSHRWEDDEVLFQDIAQTTAPLKRGWQKVENFCRVARKEGFRYVWIDTCCIDKSSSAELSEAINSMYRWYQNADTCYAYLNDCSYEAVRQSVSSDFQKSKWFTRGWTLQELTNRGGVHVS
;
A
#
# COMPACT_ATOMS: atom_id res chain seq x y z
N MET A 1 -14.38 2.25 2.08
CA MET A 1 -13.06 1.59 2.11
C MET A 1 -12.61 1.38 3.55
N ARG A 2 -11.61 0.52 3.80
CA ARG A 2 -10.98 0.39 5.12
C ARG A 2 -9.55 0.90 5.07
N LEU A 3 -9.11 1.55 6.14
CA LEU A 3 -7.76 2.06 6.31
C LEU A 3 -7.15 1.51 7.60
N LEU A 4 -5.84 1.27 7.57
CA LEU A 4 -5.08 0.92 8.76
C LEU A 4 -4.70 2.20 9.51
N ASN A 5 -5.17 2.32 10.75
CA ASN A 5 -4.74 3.37 11.65
C ASN A 5 -3.35 3.04 12.18
N ILE A 6 -2.39 3.92 11.92
CA ILE A 6 -0.98 3.74 12.25
C ILE A 6 -0.71 3.82 13.76
N GLU A 7 -1.58 4.48 14.53
CA GLU A 7 -1.47 4.62 15.99
C GLU A 7 -2.02 3.40 16.72
N SER A 8 -3.25 2.98 16.37
CA SER A 8 -3.92 1.87 17.04
C SER A 8 -3.54 0.50 16.47
N GLY A 9 -3.05 0.45 15.23
CA GLY A 9 -2.82 -0.79 14.49
C GLY A 9 -4.11 -1.49 14.04
N ALA A 10 -5.26 -0.83 14.17
CA ALA A 10 -6.57 -1.39 13.82
C ALA A 10 -7.06 -0.89 12.46
N LEU A 11 -7.96 -1.65 11.85
CA LEU A 11 -8.65 -1.24 10.63
C LEU A 11 -9.90 -0.42 10.98
N GLU A 12 -10.02 0.73 10.35
CA GLU A 12 -11.15 1.65 10.48
C GLU A 12 -11.87 1.78 9.13
N GLU A 13 -13.20 1.80 9.16
CA GLU A 13 -14.02 1.90 7.95
C GLU A 13 -14.40 3.34 7.65
N PHE A 14 -14.19 3.74 6.40
CA PHE A 14 -14.47 5.07 5.86
C PHE A 14 -15.42 4.93 4.66
N PRO A 15 -16.69 5.38 4.78
CA PRO A 15 -17.65 5.31 3.68
C PRO A 15 -17.29 6.24 2.51
N ASP A 16 -16.61 7.35 2.80
CA ASP A 16 -16.19 8.35 1.83
C ASP A 16 -14.68 8.60 1.96
N GLU A 17 -13.92 8.17 0.96
CA GLU A 17 -12.48 8.34 0.92
C GLU A 17 -12.01 9.78 0.76
N THR A 18 -12.87 10.70 0.33
CA THR A 18 -12.50 12.11 0.09
C THR A 18 -12.38 12.92 1.39
N LEU A 19 -12.85 12.38 2.51
CA LEU A 19 -12.87 13.04 3.81
C LEU A 19 -11.68 12.66 4.70
N VAL A 20 -10.81 11.76 4.25
CA VAL A 20 -9.68 11.25 5.04
C VAL A 20 -8.38 11.37 4.26
N SER A 21 -7.35 11.89 4.92
CA SER A 21 -5.98 11.91 4.40
C SER A 21 -5.32 10.57 4.68
N TYR A 22 -4.77 9.93 3.65
CA TYR A 22 -4.08 8.64 3.77
C TYR A 22 -2.99 8.47 2.73
N ALA A 23 -1.99 7.66 3.08
CA ALA A 23 -0.99 7.16 2.14
C ALA A 23 -1.39 5.78 1.63
N ILE A 24 -1.05 5.48 0.38
CA ILE A 24 -1.33 4.18 -0.25
C ILE A 24 -0.03 3.45 -0.59
N LEU A 25 0.00 2.12 -0.40
CA LEU A 25 1.14 1.27 -0.79
C LEU A 25 0.84 0.52 -2.08
N SER A 26 1.55 0.88 -3.15
CA SER A 26 1.71 0.02 -4.32
C SER A 26 2.84 -0.98 -4.05
N HIS A 27 2.55 -2.27 -4.18
CA HIS A 27 3.55 -3.30 -3.99
C HIS A 27 3.26 -4.55 -4.82
N ARG A 28 4.25 -5.43 -4.91
CA ARG A 28 4.07 -6.80 -5.42
C ARG A 28 3.87 -7.73 -4.24
N TRP A 29 2.87 -8.60 -4.33
CA TRP A 29 2.64 -9.59 -3.27
C TRP A 29 3.83 -10.52 -3.20
N GLU A 30 4.32 -10.72 -1.99
CA GLU A 30 5.35 -11.69 -1.66
C GLU A 30 4.73 -12.90 -0.95
N ASP A 31 5.58 -13.84 -0.54
CA ASP A 31 5.14 -14.95 0.29
C ASP A 31 4.85 -14.46 1.72
N ASP A 32 3.76 -14.97 2.31
CA ASP A 32 3.36 -14.71 3.70
C ASP A 32 3.07 -13.22 4.02
N GLU A 33 2.28 -12.61 3.14
CA GLU A 33 1.71 -11.28 3.32
C GLU A 33 0.80 -11.18 4.56
N VAL A 34 0.74 -9.98 5.13
CA VAL A 34 -0.23 -9.65 6.17
C VAL A 34 -1.61 -9.50 5.53
N LEU A 35 -2.56 -10.30 5.98
CA LEU A 35 -3.93 -10.29 5.49
C LEU A 35 -4.86 -9.54 6.45
N PHE A 36 -6.08 -9.26 5.97
CA PHE A 36 -7.13 -8.64 6.76
C PHE A 36 -7.36 -9.34 8.10
N GLN A 37 -7.47 -10.67 8.06
CA GLN A 37 -7.70 -11.50 9.25
C GLN A 37 -6.54 -11.40 10.24
N ASP A 38 -5.31 -11.21 9.77
CA ASP A 38 -4.15 -11.12 10.64
C ASP A 38 -4.16 -9.82 11.47
N ILE A 39 -4.66 -8.72 10.90
CA ILE A 39 -4.88 -7.47 11.64
C ILE A 39 -6.04 -7.64 12.61
N ALA A 40 -7.16 -8.19 12.16
CA ALA A 40 -8.36 -8.38 12.98
C ALA A 40 -8.11 -9.30 14.20
N GLN A 41 -7.24 -10.31 14.04
CA GLN A 41 -6.88 -11.27 15.09
C GLN A 41 -5.61 -10.89 15.84
N THR A 42 -4.98 -9.75 15.52
CA THR A 42 -3.70 -9.30 16.11
C THR A 42 -2.54 -10.28 15.92
N THR A 43 -2.60 -11.15 14.91
CA THR A 43 -1.55 -12.11 14.54
C THR A 43 -0.57 -11.57 13.49
N ALA A 44 -0.82 -10.37 12.96
CA ALA A 44 0.02 -9.75 11.95
C ALA A 44 1.53 -9.72 12.27
N PRO A 45 2.00 -9.47 13.51
CA PRO A 45 3.42 -9.51 13.84
C PRO A 45 4.11 -10.88 13.66
N LEU A 46 3.35 -11.97 13.49
CA LEU A 46 3.88 -13.31 13.24
C LEU A 46 4.20 -13.55 11.77
N LYS A 47 3.73 -12.67 10.87
CA LYS A 47 3.90 -12.78 9.42
C LYS A 47 5.23 -12.23 8.97
N ARG A 48 5.84 -12.85 7.96
CA ARG A 48 7.06 -12.30 7.32
C ARG A 48 6.79 -10.94 6.68
N GLY A 49 5.61 -10.76 6.08
CA GLY A 49 5.18 -9.49 5.49
C GLY A 49 4.99 -8.35 6.50
N TRP A 50 5.02 -8.61 7.82
CA TRP A 50 4.82 -7.59 8.85
C TRP A 50 5.83 -6.45 8.75
N GLN A 51 7.10 -6.79 8.51
CA GLN A 51 8.16 -5.78 8.42
C GLN A 51 7.90 -4.75 7.31
N LYS A 52 7.27 -5.17 6.21
CA LYS A 52 6.85 -4.27 5.13
C LYS A 52 5.77 -3.30 5.61
N VAL A 53 4.73 -3.82 6.26
CA VAL A 53 3.62 -3.00 6.82
C VAL A 53 4.15 -2.02 7.86
N GLU A 54 4.98 -2.49 8.80
CA GLU A 54 5.56 -1.66 9.85
C GLU A 54 6.44 -0.54 9.28
N ASN A 55 7.30 -0.86 8.30
CA ASN A 55 8.12 0.13 7.63
C ASN A 55 7.29 1.17 6.89
N PHE A 56 6.25 0.74 6.18
CA PHE A 56 5.36 1.65 5.49
C PHE A 56 4.63 2.58 6.47
N CYS A 57 4.05 2.04 7.54
CA CYS A 57 3.46 2.83 8.63
C CYS A 57 4.47 3.82 9.24
N ARG A 58 5.74 3.42 9.41
CA ARG A 58 6.80 4.29 9.92
C ARG A 58 7.11 5.44 8.96
N VAL A 59 7.18 5.17 7.65
CA VAL A 59 7.42 6.21 6.63
C VAL A 59 6.23 7.16 6.57
N ALA A 60 5.01 6.63 6.44
CA ALA A 60 3.79 7.43 6.39
C ALA A 60 3.62 8.32 7.63
N ARG A 61 3.92 7.79 8.83
CA ARG A 61 3.89 8.58 10.09
C ARG A 61 4.86 9.76 10.07
N LYS A 62 6.06 9.59 9.50
CA LYS A 62 7.05 10.69 9.40
C LYS A 62 6.59 11.81 8.48
N GLU A 63 5.81 11.47 7.46
CA GLU A 63 5.22 12.41 6.51
C GLU A 63 3.87 12.97 7.00
N GLY A 64 3.45 12.65 8.23
CA GLY A 64 2.27 13.22 8.86
C GLY A 64 0.96 12.46 8.62
N PHE A 65 1.01 11.29 7.99
CA PHE A 65 -0.18 10.47 7.81
C PHE A 65 -0.57 9.73 9.09
N ARG A 66 -1.88 9.67 9.35
CA ARG A 66 -2.47 8.84 10.42
C ARG A 66 -2.99 7.50 9.91
N TYR A 67 -3.34 7.46 8.62
CA TYR A 67 -3.95 6.32 7.99
C TYR A 67 -3.15 5.87 6.78
N VAL A 68 -3.10 4.55 6.59
CA VAL A 68 -2.56 3.97 5.37
C VAL A 68 -3.51 2.96 4.75
N TRP A 69 -3.37 2.77 3.45
CA TRP A 69 -4.06 1.73 2.70
C TRP A 69 -3.06 0.74 2.10
N ILE A 70 -3.34 -0.55 2.30
CA ILE A 70 -2.58 -1.68 1.77
C ILE A 70 -3.59 -2.74 1.33
N ASP A 71 -3.59 -3.12 0.06
CA ASP A 71 -4.61 -4.02 -0.51
C ASP A 71 -4.68 -5.39 0.17
N THR A 72 -3.55 -5.90 0.70
CA THR A 72 -3.49 -7.21 1.37
C THR A 72 -4.23 -7.24 2.70
N CYS A 73 -4.14 -6.19 3.50
CA CYS A 73 -4.73 -6.16 4.83
C CYS A 73 -5.96 -5.24 4.94
N CYS A 74 -6.16 -4.32 4.01
CA CYS A 74 -7.31 -3.41 4.02
C CYS A 74 -8.53 -3.95 3.26
N ILE A 75 -8.37 -5.00 2.45
CA ILE A 75 -9.48 -5.68 1.75
C ILE A 75 -9.65 -7.06 2.36
N ASP A 76 -10.88 -7.43 2.74
CA ASP A 76 -11.18 -8.83 3.07
C ASP A 76 -11.37 -9.65 1.79
N LYS A 77 -10.30 -10.33 1.40
CA LYS A 77 -10.27 -11.19 0.21
C LYS A 77 -11.06 -12.48 0.37
N SER A 78 -11.53 -12.81 1.57
CA SER A 78 -12.42 -13.96 1.79
C SER A 78 -13.86 -13.66 1.35
N SER A 79 -14.22 -12.38 1.26
CA SER A 79 -15.50 -11.91 0.72
C SER A 79 -15.39 -11.63 -0.78
N SER A 80 -15.99 -12.49 -1.60
CA SER A 80 -16.00 -12.31 -3.05
C SER A 80 -16.74 -11.04 -3.49
N ALA A 81 -17.76 -10.63 -2.72
CA ALA A 81 -18.48 -9.37 -2.92
C ALA A 81 -17.53 -8.18 -2.72
N GLU A 82 -16.82 -8.16 -1.60
CA GLU A 82 -15.88 -7.07 -1.29
C GLU A 82 -14.71 -7.04 -2.27
N LEU A 83 -14.17 -8.19 -2.64
CA LEU A 83 -13.08 -8.26 -3.62
C LEU A 83 -13.51 -7.66 -4.97
N SER A 84 -14.75 -7.93 -5.40
CA SER A 84 -15.31 -7.38 -6.63
C SER A 84 -15.51 -5.86 -6.55
N GLU A 85 -16.04 -5.38 -5.43
CA GLU A 85 -16.20 -3.94 -5.17
C GLU A 85 -14.84 -3.22 -5.10
N ALA A 86 -13.85 -3.85 -4.48
CA ALA A 86 -12.49 -3.36 -4.38
C ALA A 86 -11.83 -3.24 -5.75
N ILE A 87 -11.97 -4.24 -6.63
CA ILE A 87 -11.48 -4.16 -8.01
C ILE A 87 -12.08 -2.95 -8.74
N ASN A 88 -13.38 -2.70 -8.58
CA ASN A 88 -14.06 -1.58 -9.22
C ASN A 88 -13.76 -0.21 -8.59
N SER A 89 -13.18 -0.20 -7.38
CA SER A 89 -12.93 1.02 -6.60
C SER A 89 -11.46 1.35 -6.44
N MET A 90 -10.56 0.39 -6.73
CA MET A 90 -9.12 0.54 -6.51
C MET A 90 -8.54 1.74 -7.24
N TYR A 91 -8.95 2.00 -8.49
CA TYR A 91 -8.52 3.20 -9.21
C TYR A 91 -8.84 4.50 -8.45
N ARG A 92 -10.05 4.60 -7.87
CA ARG A 92 -10.47 5.77 -7.09
C ARG A 92 -9.67 5.90 -5.79
N TRP A 93 -9.40 4.78 -5.11
CA TRP A 93 -8.59 4.78 -3.90
C TRP A 93 -7.13 5.12 -4.17
N TYR A 94 -6.59 4.73 -5.32
CA TYR A 94 -5.29 5.24 -5.74
C TYR A 94 -5.38 6.73 -6.00
N GLN A 95 -6.31 7.19 -6.85
CA GLN A 95 -6.45 8.61 -7.25
C GLN A 95 -6.68 9.58 -6.08
N ASN A 96 -7.37 9.15 -5.03
CA ASN A 96 -7.71 9.97 -3.87
C ASN A 96 -6.69 9.89 -2.73
N ALA A 97 -5.68 9.02 -2.81
CA ALA A 97 -4.64 8.99 -1.80
C ALA A 97 -3.74 10.22 -1.93
N ASP A 98 -3.32 10.80 -0.82
CA ASP A 98 -2.48 12.00 -0.86
C ASP A 98 -1.06 11.66 -1.33
N THR A 99 -0.61 10.43 -1.06
CA THR A 99 0.71 9.96 -1.48
C THR A 99 0.68 8.47 -1.79
N CYS A 100 1.27 8.08 -2.92
CA CYS A 100 1.52 6.68 -3.27
C CYS A 100 2.98 6.31 -3.01
N TYR A 101 3.20 5.27 -2.22
CA TYR A 101 4.50 4.68 -1.99
C TYR A 101 4.63 3.40 -2.80
N ALA A 102 5.69 3.31 -3.60
CA ALA A 102 6.02 2.09 -4.33
C ALA A 102 7.05 1.30 -3.53
N TYR A 103 6.69 0.07 -3.13
CA TYR A 103 7.62 -0.86 -2.50
C TYR A 103 8.26 -1.76 -3.55
N LEU A 104 9.57 -1.61 -3.72
CA LEU A 104 10.37 -2.36 -4.71
C LEU A 104 11.25 -3.39 -4.00
N ASN A 105 10.76 -4.62 -3.89
CA ASN A 105 11.52 -5.72 -3.29
C ASN A 105 12.68 -6.23 -4.16
N ASP A 106 12.68 -5.92 -5.46
CA ASP A 106 13.65 -6.37 -6.44
C ASP A 106 14.76 -5.34 -6.73
N CYS A 107 14.76 -4.21 -6.02
CA CYS A 107 15.74 -3.14 -6.17
C CYS A 107 16.43 -2.85 -4.84
N SER A 108 17.73 -2.60 -4.88
CA SER A 108 18.44 -2.06 -3.73
C SER A 108 18.11 -0.58 -3.53
N TYR A 109 18.16 -0.11 -2.29
CA TYR A 109 17.96 1.31 -1.96
C TYR A 109 18.89 2.24 -2.76
N GLU A 110 20.14 1.81 -3.02
CA GLU A 110 21.08 2.58 -3.83
C GLU A 110 20.66 2.67 -5.30
N ALA A 111 20.10 1.59 -5.86
CA ALA A 111 19.58 1.58 -7.22
C ALA A 111 18.38 2.53 -7.37
N VAL A 112 17.47 2.55 -6.39
CA VAL A 112 16.32 3.48 -6.35
C VAL A 112 16.80 4.93 -6.22
N ARG A 113 17.71 5.20 -5.28
CA ARG A 113 18.22 6.55 -5.01
C ARG A 113 18.96 7.15 -6.19
N GLN A 114 19.73 6.33 -6.92
CA GLN A 114 20.45 6.81 -8.09
C GLN A 114 19.52 7.06 -9.27
N SER A 115 18.27 6.55 -9.29
CA SER A 115 17.21 6.75 -10.30
C SER A 115 17.58 6.51 -11.78
N VAL A 116 18.86 6.28 -12.08
CA VAL A 116 19.45 5.96 -13.39
C VAL A 116 20.08 4.56 -13.43
N SER A 117 19.99 3.79 -12.33
CA SER A 117 20.52 2.42 -12.25
C SER A 117 19.69 1.49 -13.16
N SER A 118 20.38 0.58 -13.84
CA SER A 118 19.74 -0.43 -14.71
C SER A 118 18.76 -1.31 -13.96
N ASP A 119 18.94 -1.48 -12.65
CA ASP A 119 18.12 -2.36 -11.83
C ASP A 119 16.77 -1.70 -11.50
N PHE A 120 16.79 -0.39 -11.24
CA PHE A 120 15.56 0.42 -11.09
C PHE A 120 14.74 0.38 -12.39
N GLN A 121 15.37 0.60 -13.55
CA GLN A 121 14.69 0.56 -14.85
C GLN A 121 14.18 -0.84 -15.25
N LYS A 122 14.77 -1.90 -14.68
CA LYS A 122 14.38 -3.30 -14.90
C LYS A 122 13.44 -3.84 -13.83
N SER A 123 13.07 -3.03 -12.82
CA SER A 123 12.16 -3.50 -11.78
C SER A 123 10.87 -4.01 -12.43
N LYS A 124 10.44 -5.17 -11.95
CA LYS A 124 9.19 -5.81 -12.40
C LYS A 124 7.95 -5.00 -12.01
N TRP A 125 8.13 -3.94 -11.20
CA TRP A 125 7.11 -2.93 -10.95
C TRP A 125 6.75 -2.16 -12.23
N PHE A 126 7.74 -1.77 -13.04
CA PHE A 126 7.51 -1.01 -14.28
C PHE A 126 6.85 -1.84 -15.40
N THR A 127 6.89 -3.18 -15.31
CA THR A 127 6.42 -4.07 -16.39
C THR A 127 4.94 -4.49 -16.26
N ARG A 128 4.15 -3.89 -15.36
CA ARG A 128 2.72 -4.23 -15.19
C ARG A 128 1.80 -3.22 -15.88
N GLY A 129 0.64 -3.67 -16.36
CA GLY A 129 -0.38 -2.80 -16.96
C GLY A 129 -1.12 -1.86 -15.99
N TRP A 130 -0.66 -1.75 -14.74
CA TRP A 130 -1.28 -0.93 -13.68
C TRP A 130 -0.46 0.32 -13.30
N THR A 131 0.77 0.47 -13.83
CA THR A 131 1.66 1.62 -13.53
C THR A 131 1.05 2.97 -13.90
N LEU A 132 0.08 2.99 -14.83
CA LEU A 132 -0.59 4.22 -15.26
C LEU A 132 -1.58 4.78 -14.22
N GLN A 133 -2.18 3.91 -13.39
CA GLN A 133 -3.13 4.33 -12.36
C GLN A 133 -2.42 4.83 -11.08
N GLU A 134 -1.18 4.40 -10.88
CA GLU A 134 -0.36 4.78 -9.72
C GLU A 134 0.31 6.17 -9.93
N LEU A 135 0.49 6.59 -11.18
CA LEU A 135 1.07 7.89 -11.57
C LEU A 135 0.07 9.06 -11.58
N THR A 136 -1.24 8.80 -11.47
CA THR A 136 -2.27 9.85 -11.48
C THR A 136 -2.51 10.49 -10.12
N ASN A 137 -1.69 10.14 -9.11
CA ASN A 137 -1.93 10.59 -7.76
C ASN A 137 -1.53 12.04 -7.51
N ARG A 138 -2.30 12.77 -6.70
CA ARG A 138 -2.16 14.23 -6.54
C ARG A 138 -0.82 14.66 -5.95
N GLY A 139 -0.16 13.82 -5.15
CA GLY A 139 1.13 14.10 -4.52
C GLY A 139 2.36 13.49 -5.20
N GLY A 140 2.20 12.72 -6.28
CA GLY A 140 3.29 11.96 -6.91
C GLY A 140 3.58 10.59 -6.27
N VAL A 141 4.54 9.86 -6.83
CA VAL A 141 4.97 8.53 -6.38
C VAL A 141 6.32 8.64 -5.68
N HIS A 142 6.38 8.22 -4.41
CA HIS A 142 7.64 8.08 -3.68
C HIS A 142 8.09 6.64 -3.73
N VAL A 143 9.29 6.40 -4.28
CA VAL A 143 9.89 5.07 -4.33
C VAL A 143 10.81 4.91 -3.14
N SER A 144 10.61 3.86 -2.35
CA SER A 144 11.39 3.55 -1.15
C SER A 144 11.77 2.08 -1.05
#